data_AF-A0A378NPA7-F1
#
_entry.id   AF-A0A378NPA7-F1
#
_cell.length_a   1.000
_cell.length_b   1.000
_cell.length_c   1.000
_cell.angle_alpha   90.00
_cell.angle_beta   90.00
_cell.angle_gamma   90.00
#
_symmetry.space_group_name_H-M   'P 1'
#
loop_
_entity.id
_entity.type
_entity.pdbx_description
1 polymer ?
#
loop_
_entity_poly.entity_id
_entity_poly.type
_entity_poly.pdbx_seq_one_letter_code
_entity_poly.pdbx_strand_id
1 'polypeptide(L)' 'MINKELAENVASAIKSCELEGFIYTKEEQKIFAKIASGEISTSEARELFKRMF' A
#
# COMPACT_ATOMS: atom_id res chain seq x y z
N MET A 1 17.21 1.20 -6.83
CA MET A 1 17.16 2.37 -5.93
C MET A 1 15.78 2.37 -5.30
N ILE A 2 15.68 2.21 -3.98
CA ILE A 2 14.38 2.29 -3.29
C ILE A 2 13.89 3.73 -3.43
N ASN A 3 12.70 3.91 -4.01
CA ASN A 3 12.13 5.22 -4.23
C ASN A 3 11.59 5.74 -2.89
N LYS A 4 12.48 6.35 -2.10
CA LYS A 4 12.24 6.70 -0.70
C LYS A 4 11.01 7.60 -0.52
N GLU A 5 10.80 8.52 -1.47
CA GLU A 5 9.61 9.38 -1.51
C GLU A 5 8.32 8.57 -1.67
N LEU A 6 8.30 7.56 -2.54
CA LEU A 6 7.15 6.68 -2.70
C LEU A 6 6.84 5.90 -1.42
N ALA A 7 7.86 5.37 -0.76
CA ALA A 7 7.70 4.65 0.49
C ALA A 7 7.12 5.55 1.61
N GLU A 8 7.61 6.79 1.73
CA GLU A 8 7.10 7.77 2.70
C GLU A 8 5.66 8.20 2.40
N ASN A 9 5.31 8.38 1.12
CA ASN A 9 3.97 8.70 0.68
C ASN A 9 2.99 7.56 1.00
N VAL A 10 3.36 6.31 0.70
CA VAL A 10 2.54 5.13 0.99
C VAL A 10 2.34 4.96 2.50
N ALA A 11 3.41 5.08 3.29
CA ALA A 11 3.32 4.98 4.75
C ALA A 11 2.43 6.07 5.36
N SER A 12 2.53 7.32 4.85
CA SER A 12 1.70 8.43 5.31
C SER A 12 0.21 8.22 4.98
N ALA A 13 -0.09 7.70 3.79
CA ALA A 13 -1.47 7.40 3.39
C ALA A 13 -2.08 6.30 4.26
N ILE A 14 -1.36 5.20 4.50
CA ILE A 14 -1.81 4.11 5.39
C ILE A 14 -2.10 4.66 6.78
N LYS A 15 -1.16 5.42 7.34
CA LYS A 15 -1.28 5.98 8.68
C LYS A 15 -2.46 6.94 8.82
N SER A 16 -2.76 7.73 7.78
CA SER A 16 -3.93 8.59 7.75
C SER A 16 -5.23 7.77 7.87
N CYS A 17 -5.33 6.66 7.15
CA CYS A 17 -6.50 5.79 7.23
C CYS A 17 -6.57 5.01 8.56
N GLU A 18 -5.44 4.58 9.12
CA GLU A 18 -5.40 3.98 10.46
C GLU A 18 -5.93 4.94 11.54
N LEU A 19 -5.65 6.24 11.41
CA LEU A 19 -6.19 7.27 12.30
C LEU A 19 -7.71 7.44 12.16
N GLU A 20 -8.28 7.15 10.99
CA GLU A 20 -9.73 7.10 10.76
C GLU A 20 -10.37 5.78 11.26
N GLY A 21 -9.56 4.86 11.80
CA GLY A 21 -10.02 3.58 12.34
C GLY A 21 -10.03 2.43 11.32
N PHE A 22 -9.44 2.61 10.14
CA PHE A 22 -9.26 1.51 9.20
C PHE A 22 -8.21 0.52 9.70
N ILE A 23 -8.56 -0.76 9.72
CA ILE A 23 -7.64 -1.85 10.05
C ILE A 23 -7.36 -2.65 8.79
N TYR A 24 -6.12 -2.55 8.31
CA TYR A 24 -5.67 -3.31 7.15
C TYR A 24 -5.29 -4.73 7.53
N THR A 25 -5.74 -5.69 6.74
CA THR A 25 -5.32 -7.08 6.87
C THR A 25 -3.84 -7.25 6.52
N LYS A 26 -3.26 -8.37 6.96
CA LYS A 26 -1.85 -8.70 6.65
C LYS A 26 -1.57 -8.79 5.15
N GLU A 27 -2.58 -9.14 4.35
CA GLU A 27 -2.44 -9.24 2.90
C GLU A 27 -2.39 -7.84 2.25
N GLU A 28 -3.26 -6.93 2.68
CA GLU A 28 -3.24 -5.53 2.22
C GLU A 28 -1.92 -4.85 2.59
N GLN A 29 -1.43 -5.07 3.81
CA GLN A 29 -0.11 -4.57 4.25
C GLN A 29 1.04 -5.07 3.35
N LYS A 30 0.98 -6.33 2.91
CA LYS A 30 1.97 -6.86 1.94
C LYS A 30 1.87 -6.18 0.58
N ILE A 31 0.66 -5.87 0.12
CA ILE A 31 0.46 -5.14 -1.14
C ILE A 31 1.04 -3.74 -1.02
N PHE A 32 0.76 -3.01 0.07
CA PHE A 32 1.33 -1.69 0.29
C PHE A 32 2.85 -1.70 0.37
N ALA A 33 3.45 -2.70 1.03
CA ALA A 33 4.91 -2.86 1.06
C ALA A 33 5.50 -3.04 -0.35
N LYS A 34 4.85 -3.80 -1.23
CA LYS A 34 5.29 -3.95 -2.63
C LYS A 34 5.17 -2.65 -3.42
N ILE A 35 4.12 -1.85 -3.18
CA ILE A 35 3.98 -0.52 -3.80
C ILE A 35 5.10 0.41 -3.30
N ALA A 36 5.37 0.43 -1.99
CA ALA A 36 6.40 1.24 -1.37
C ALA A 36 7.81 0.89 -1.88
N SER A 37 8.07 -0.39 -2.14
CA SER A 37 9.31 -0.87 -2.77
C SER A 37 9.41 -0.53 -4.27
N GLY A 38 8.30 -0.15 -4.91
CA GLY A 38 8.20 0.00 -6.35
C GLY A 38 8.23 -1.33 -7.12
N GLU A 39 7.97 -2.45 -6.44
CA GLU A 39 7.89 -3.79 -7.06
C GLU A 39 6.65 -3.91 -7.94
N ILE A 40 5.56 -3.22 -7.56
CA ILE A 40 4.32 -3.18 -8.32
C ILE A 40 3.84 -1.74 -8.48
N SER A 41 3.16 -1.46 -9.59
CA SER A 41 2.51 -0.17 -9.79
C SER A 41 1.20 -0.06 -9.02
N THR A 42 0.73 1.17 -8.78
CA THR A 42 -0.59 1.42 -8.16
C THR A 42 -1.74 0.80 -8.95
N SER A 43 -1.64 0.75 -10.28
CA SER A 43 -2.60 0.05 -11.15
C SER A 43 -2.63 -1.45 -10.90
N GLU A 44 -1.48 -2.09 -10.71
CA GLU A 44 -1.40 -3.52 -10.40
C GLU A 44 -1.93 -3.82 -9.00
N ALA A 45 -1.57 -2.97 -8.03
CA ALA A 45 -2.14 -3.07 -6.68
C ALA A 45 -3.66 -2.98 -6.71
N ARG A 46 -4.25 -2.07 -7.51
CA ARG A 46 -5.70 -1.96 -7.67
C ARG A 46 -6.33 -3.24 -8.19
N GLU A 47 -5.71 -3.91 -9.16
CA GLU A 47 -6.20 -5.20 -9.66
C GLU A 47 -6.07 -6.32 -8.61
N LEU A 48 -5.03 -6.30 -7.78
CA LEU A 48 -4.90 -7.23 -6.63
C LEU A 48 -6.01 -7.00 -5.61
N PHE A 49 -6.28 -5.74 -5.23
CA PHE A 49 -7.38 -5.42 -4.31
C PHE A 49 -8.74 -5.81 -4.87
N LYS A 50 -8.99 -5.64 -6.18
CA LYS A 50 -10.23 -6.08 -6.83
C LYS A 50 -10.43 -7.59 -6.84
N ARG A 51 -9.35 -8.38 -6.80
CA ARG A 51 -9.43 -9.86 -6.76
C ARG A 51 -9.67 -10.40 -5.35
N MET A 52 -9.49 -9.56 -4.33
CA MET A 52 -9.72 -9.92 -2.92
C MET A 52 -11.19 -9.75 -2.48
N PHE A 53 -11.98 -9.00 -3.26
CA PHE A 53 -13.42 -8.77 -3.04
C PHE A 53 -14.23 -9.41 -4.17
#